data_AF-A0A5J6LIQ7-F1
#
_entry.id   AF-A0A5J6LIQ7-F1
#
_cell.length_a   1.000
_cell.length_b   1.000
_cell.length_c   1.000
_cell.angle_alpha   90.00
_cell.angle_beta   90.00
_cell.angle_gamma   90.00
#
_symmetry.space_group_name_H-M   'P 1'
#
loop_
_entity.id
_entity.type
_entity.pdbx_description
1 polymer ?
#
loop_
_entity_poly.entity_id
_entity_poly.type
_entity_poly.pdbx_seq_one_letter_code
_entity_poly.pdbx_strand_id
1 'polypeptide(L)' 'MRSCKHATELMSQQYDRSLKRPERLWLATHLMMCYHCRRCHKQFSLLEQSCQARREQMEQSPKGKQDD' A
#
# COMPACT_ATOMS: atom_id res chain seq x y z
N MET A 1 0.98 1.46 21.10
CA MET A 1 -0.25 1.07 20.35
C MET A 1 -0.87 2.20 19.52
N ARG A 2 -0.71 3.49 19.84
CA ARG A 2 -1.27 4.59 19.02
C ARG A 2 -0.62 4.71 17.62
N SER A 3 0.69 4.47 17.53
CA SER A 3 1.43 4.59 16.26
C SER A 3 1.19 3.42 15.31
N CYS A 4 0.96 2.18 15.79
CA CYS A 4 0.72 1.04 14.91
C CYS A 4 -0.61 1.16 14.16
N LYS A 5 -1.67 1.66 14.84
CA LYS A 5 -2.97 1.93 14.21
C LYS A 5 -2.84 2.97 13.11
N HIS A 6 -2.18 4.09 13.42
CA HIS A 6 -1.91 5.15 12.44
C HIS A 6 -1.04 4.65 11.28
N ALA A 7 -0.04 3.81 11.54
CA ALA A 7 0.78 3.20 10.49
C ALA A 7 -0.07 2.32 9.56
N THR A 8 -0.93 1.45 10.10
CA THR A 8 -1.84 0.63 9.28
C THR A 8 -2.84 1.48 8.52
N GLU A 9 -3.32 2.58 9.11
CA GLU A 9 -4.22 3.51 8.45
C GLU A 9 -3.54 4.22 7.27
N LEU A 10 -2.30 4.68 7.44
CA LEU A 10 -1.49 5.23 6.35
C LEU A 10 -1.18 4.18 5.28
N MET A 11 -0.89 2.93 5.66
CA MET A 11 -0.73 1.83 4.70
C MET A 11 -1.98 1.66 3.84
N SER A 12 -3.18 1.62 4.45
CA SER A 12 -4.42 1.52 3.70
C SER A 12 -4.66 2.76 2.84
N GLN A 13 -4.40 3.95 3.37
CA GLN A 13 -4.55 5.20 2.63
C GLN A 13 -3.61 5.26 1.43
N GLN A 14 -2.42 4.65 1.48
CA GLN A 14 -1.49 4.63 0.33
C GLN A 14 -2.08 3.92 -0.91
N TYR A 15 -3.05 3.03 -0.70
CA TYR A 15 -3.74 2.29 -1.75
C TYR A 15 -4.90 3.05 -2.36
N ASP A 16 -5.55 3.88 -1.54
CA ASP A 16 -6.69 4.69 -1.93
C ASP A 16 -6.25 6.05 -2.50
N ARG A 17 -5.21 6.64 -1.91
CA ARG A 17 -4.64 7.93 -2.27
C ARG A 17 -3.11 7.92 -2.21
N SER A 18 -2.47 8.78 -2.98
CA SER A 18 -1.04 9.02 -2.80
C SER A 18 -0.76 9.66 -1.43
N LEU A 19 0.05 9.00 -0.60
CA LEU A 19 0.50 9.55 0.68
C LEU A 19 1.33 10.82 0.49
N LYS A 20 1.18 11.81 1.38
CA LYS A 20 2.07 12.97 1.39
C LYS A 20 3.48 12.52 1.79
N ARG A 21 4.49 13.18 1.22
CA ARG A 21 5.91 12.87 1.51
C ARG A 21 6.26 12.77 3.01
N PRO A 22 5.77 13.63 3.92
CA PRO A 22 6.03 13.46 5.36
C PRO A 22 5.38 12.20 5.96
N GLU A 23 4.18 11.83 5.53
CA GLU A 23 3.47 10.63 6.01
C GLU A 23 4.22 9.36 5.59
N ARG A 24 4.73 9.34 4.36
CA ARG A 24 5.54 8.24 3.83
C ARG A 24 6.85 8.06 4.59
N LEU A 25 7.54 9.16 4.94
CA LEU A 25 8.78 9.09 5.73
C LEU A 25 8.53 8.60 7.16
N TRP A 26 7.45 9.08 7.79
CA TRP A 26 7.04 8.62 9.11
C TRP A 26 6.71 7.12 9.10
N LEU A 27 5.94 6.68 8.10
CA LEU A 27 5.58 5.28 7.93
C LEU A 27 6.84 4.40 7.75
N ALA A 28 7.78 4.82 6.89
CA ALA A 28 9.04 4.10 6.68
C ALA A 28 9.86 3.97 7.98
N THR A 29 9.96 5.05 8.76
CA THR A 29 10.62 5.03 10.07
C THR A 29 9.93 4.05 11.03
N HIS A 30 8.60 4.06 11.08
CA HIS A 30 7.85 3.15 11.93
C HIS A 30 8.02 1.68 11.51
N LEU A 31 8.01 1.39 10.21
CA LEU A 31 8.24 0.06 9.64
C LEU A 31 9.66 -0.46 9.93
N MET A 32 10.63 0.43 10.10
CA MET A 32 11.97 0.05 10.52
C MET A 32 12.00 -0.41 11.98
N MET A 33 11.27 0.27 12.86
CA MET A 33 11.26 0.00 14.31
C MET A 33 10.24 -1.07 14.74
N CYS A 34 9.16 -1.29 13.97
CA CYS A 34 8.08 -2.19 14.32
C CYS A 34 8.00 -3.39 13.36
N TYR A 35 8.43 -4.55 13.82
CA TYR A 35 8.39 -5.80 13.07
C TYR A 35 6.96 -6.20 12.64
N HIS A 36 5.97 -6.03 13.52
CA HIS A 36 4.58 -6.37 13.23
C HIS A 36 4.03 -5.55 12.05
N CYS A 37 4.23 -4.22 12.08
CA CYS A 37 3.80 -3.35 11.00
C CYS A 37 4.56 -3.65 9.70
N ARG A 38 5.85 -4.00 9.77
CA ARG A 38 6.62 -4.46 8.60
C ARG A 38 6.03 -5.72 7.98
N ARG A 39 5.61 -6.69 8.79
CA ARG A 39 4.97 -7.91 8.29
C ARG A 39 3.61 -7.61 7.66
N CYS A 40 2.80 -6.75 8.28
CA CYS A 40 1.53 -6.31 7.69
C CYS A 40 1.75 -5.61 6.34
N HIS A 41 2.70 -4.67 6.24
CA HIS A 41 3.02 -3.99 4.99
C HIS A 41 3.38 -4.96 3.87
N LYS A 42 4.14 -6.02 4.16
CA LYS A 42 4.44 -7.07 3.17
C LYS A 42 3.18 -7.79 2.67
N GLN A 43 2.21 -8.03 3.54
CA GLN A 43 0.93 -8.62 3.14
C GLN A 43 0.17 -7.69 2.20
N PHE A 44 0.07 -6.41 2.56
CA PHE A 44 -0.55 -5.40 1.69
C PHE A 44 0.10 -5.33 0.30
N SER A 45 1.43 -5.36 0.21
CA SER A 45 2.13 -5.41 -1.08
C SER A 45 1.85 -6.70 -1.87
N LEU A 46 1.60 -7.84 -1.22
CA LEU A 46 1.20 -9.07 -1.90
C LEU A 46 -0.22 -8.96 -2.48
N LEU A 47 -1.15 -8.37 -1.72
CA LEU A 47 -2.50 -8.08 -2.17
C LEU A 47 -2.49 -7.13 -3.38
N GLU A 48 -1.67 -6.08 -3.32
CA GLU A 48 -1.45 -5.14 -4.43
C GLU A 48 -0.95 -5.86 -5.68
N GLN A 49 0.12 -6.63 -5.56
CA GLN A 49 0.67 -7.39 -6.69
C GLN A 49 -0.34 -8.37 -7.27
N SER A 50 -1.16 -9.01 -6.43
CA SER A 50 -2.20 -9.93 -6.90
C SER A 50 -3.35 -9.19 -7.61
N CYS A 51 -3.74 -8.02 -7.11
CA CYS A 51 -4.72 -7.16 -7.75
C CYS A 51 -4.19 -6.58 -9.07
N GLN A 52 -2.93 -6.16 -9.10
CA GLN A 52 -2.27 -5.66 -10.30
C GLN A 52 -2.11 -6.78 -11.33
N ALA A 53 -1.59 -7.95 -10.96
CA ALA A 53 -1.48 -9.10 -11.86
C ALA A 53 -2.84 -9.53 -12.42
N ARG A 54 -3.92 -9.47 -11.62
CA ARG A 54 -5.28 -9.73 -12.09
C ARG A 54 -5.80 -8.63 -13.03
N ARG A 55 -5.48 -7.37 -12.74
CA ARG A 55 -5.81 -6.23 -13.60
C ARG A 55 -5.08 -6.34 -14.93
N GLU A 56 -3.79 -6.61 -14.93
CA GLU A 56 -2.97 -6.86 -16.13
C GLU A 56 -3.48 -8.06 -16.94
N GLN A 57 -3.92 -9.13 -16.28
CA GLN A 57 -4.58 -10.26 -16.97
C GLN A 57 -5.93 -9.87 -17.60
N MET A 58 -6.69 -8.95 -16.98
CA MET A 58 -7.89 -8.37 -17.59
C MET A 58 -7.55 -7.39 -18.73
N GLU A 59 -6.49 -6.60 -18.58
CA GLU A 59 -6.03 -5.58 -19.54
C GLU A 59 -5.29 -6.18 -20.75
N GLN A 60 -4.82 -7.42 -20.66
CA GLN A 60 -4.36 -8.21 -21.83
C GLN A 60 -5.52 -8.67 -22.73
N SER A 61 -6.77 -8.36 -22.36
CA SER A 61 -7.87 -8.14 -23.31
C SER A 61 -7.95 -6.64 -23.62
N PRO A 62 -7.88 -6.19 -24.89
CA PRO A 62 -7.56 -4.79 -25.20
C PRO A 62 -8.75 -3.88 -24.86
N LYS A 63 -8.70 -3.18 -23.72
CA LYS A 63 -9.50 -1.97 -23.49
C LYS A 63 -9.09 -1.19 -22.23
N GLY A 64 -8.41 -0.07 -22.47
CA GLY A 64 -8.92 1.25 -22.05
C GLY A 64 -8.68 1.74 -20.62
N LYS A 65 -7.91 2.83 -20.55
CA LYS A 65 -8.02 3.98 -19.63
C LYS A 65 -7.61 3.81 -18.17
N GLN A 66 -6.47 4.44 -17.92
CA GLN A 66 -6.07 5.14 -16.71
C GLN A 66 -7.03 6.31 -16.44
N ASP A 67 -7.74 6.29 -15.31
CA ASP A 67 -8.42 7.41 -14.67
C ASP A 67 -8.00 7.28 -13.17
N ASP A 68 -7.29 8.19 -12.52
CA ASP A 68 -7.50 9.64 -12.33
C ASP A 68 -6.16 10.41 -12.26
#